data_AF-A0A8S4RM62-F1
#
_entry.id   AF-A0A8S4RM62-F1
#
_cell.length_a   1.000
_cell.length_b   1.000
_cell.length_c   1.000
_cell.angle_alpha   90.00
_cell.angle_beta   90.00
_cell.angle_gamma   90.00
#
_symmetry.space_group_name_H-M   'P 1'
#
loop_
_entity.id
_entity.type
_entity.pdbx_description
1 polymer ?
#
loop_
_entity_poly.entity_id
_entity_poly.type
_entity_poly.pdbx_seq_one_letter_code
_entity_poly.pdbx_strand_id
1 'polypeptide(L)'
;MCINHFCLLILFFNVYEGISVETVCQNRGRFPNNEDLDCRGYTMCLMGAGGYAKFDLLCPENSVYSHQENQCTNVTTYQCLPEYNCTQEGNFVYQSSENCTSYVTCVKDLRDIITARLISCEFNEVFSPSQMMCVNETLYKCNIKTEPPKVLEVSIDQLPNLSGNFSLKNSATRLSKLLATKITFIALIILK
;
A
#
# COMPACT_ATOMS: atom_id res chain seq x y z
N MET A 1 -2.80 -31.19 50.72
CA MET A 1 -3.97 -30.40 50.28
C MET A 1 -3.47 -29.03 49.82
N CYS A 2 -3.03 -28.92 48.56
CA CYS A 2 -2.60 -27.66 47.95
C CYS A 2 -3.67 -27.23 46.95
N ILE A 3 -4.80 -26.75 47.46
CA ILE A 3 -5.88 -26.18 46.66
C ILE A 3 -6.28 -24.93 47.40
N ASN A 4 -5.93 -23.74 46.89
CA ASN A 4 -6.95 -22.73 46.69
C ASN A 4 -6.51 -21.44 46.01
N HIS A 5 -5.29 -20.91 46.22
CA HIS A 5 -5.04 -19.53 45.76
C HIS A 5 -4.19 -19.41 44.50
N PHE A 6 -3.25 -20.34 44.30
CA PHE A 6 -2.28 -20.25 43.19
C PHE A 6 -2.86 -20.75 41.86
N CYS A 7 -3.73 -21.78 41.88
CA CYS A 7 -4.42 -22.24 40.66
C CYS A 7 -5.44 -21.23 40.13
N LEU A 8 -6.09 -20.45 41.01
CA LEU A 8 -7.07 -19.44 40.60
C LEU A 8 -6.40 -18.27 39.85
N LEU A 9 -5.21 -17.84 40.29
CA LEU A 9 -4.44 -16.80 39.59
C LEU A 9 -3.92 -17.27 38.22
N ILE A 10 -3.51 -18.55 38.10
CA ILE A 10 -3.11 -19.12 36.81
C ILE A 10 -4.30 -19.21 35.85
N LEU A 11 -5.51 -19.52 36.34
CA LEU A 11 -6.71 -19.53 35.49
C LEU A 11 -7.12 -18.11 35.04
N PHE A 12 -6.89 -17.06 35.85
CA PHE A 12 -7.17 -15.68 35.43
C PHE A 12 -6.13 -15.12 34.43
N PHE A 13 -4.85 -15.50 34.53
CA PHE A 13 -3.83 -15.06 33.57
C PHE A 13 -3.91 -15.77 32.21
N ASN A 14 -4.49 -16.97 32.12
CA ASN A 14 -4.64 -17.72 30.86
C ASN A 14 -5.96 -17.44 30.11
N VAL A 15 -6.83 -16.56 30.61
CA VAL A 15 -8.08 -16.17 29.93
C VAL A 15 -7.93 -14.83 29.16
N TYR A 16 -6.75 -14.19 29.23
CA TYR A 16 -6.49 -12.91 28.56
C TYR A 16 -5.75 -13.03 27.21
N GLU A 17 -5.56 -14.24 26.68
CA GLU A 17 -5.14 -14.39 25.29
C GLU A 17 -6.36 -14.25 24.36
N GLY A 18 -6.64 -12.97 24.12
CA GLY A 18 -7.37 -12.37 23.01
C GLY A 18 -8.23 -13.27 22.15
N ILE A 19 -9.55 -13.18 22.31
CA ILE A 19 -10.38 -13.08 21.12
C ILE A 19 -10.09 -11.69 20.55
N SER A 20 -9.06 -11.57 19.71
CA SER A 20 -9.03 -10.46 18.76
C SER A 20 -10.16 -10.73 17.77
N VAL A 21 -11.39 -10.33 18.15
CA VAL A 21 -12.34 -9.90 17.12
C VAL A 21 -11.66 -8.65 16.57
N GLU A 22 -10.78 -8.86 15.60
CA GLU A 22 -10.33 -7.78 14.76
C GLU A 22 -11.63 -7.27 14.13
N THR A 23 -12.21 -6.25 14.75
CA THR A 23 -13.51 -5.71 14.35
C THR A 23 -13.21 -4.77 13.20
N VAL A 24 -12.61 -5.35 12.15
CA VAL A 24 -12.14 -4.70 10.93
C VAL A 24 -13.30 -3.96 10.27
N CYS A 25 -14.50 -4.53 10.38
CA CYS A 25 -15.73 -3.91 9.92
C CYS A 25 -16.31 -2.95 10.98
N GLN A 26 -16.16 -1.65 10.75
CA GLN A 26 -16.84 -0.60 11.52
C GLN A 26 -18.14 -0.13 10.86
N ASN A 27 -18.26 -0.31 9.55
CA ASN A 27 -19.38 0.13 8.73
C ASN A 27 -19.77 -0.94 7.71
N ARG A 28 -21.06 -0.97 7.32
CA ARG A 28 -21.50 -1.79 6.19
C ARG A 28 -20.87 -1.26 4.91
N GLY A 29 -20.29 -2.13 4.09
CA GLY A 29 -19.66 -1.71 2.85
C GLY A 29 -18.87 -2.80 2.15
N ARG A 30 -18.21 -2.43 1.08
CA ARG A 30 -17.20 -3.22 0.39
C ARG A 30 -15.92 -2.40 0.37
N PHE A 31 -14.81 -3.03 0.71
CA PHE A 31 -13.54 -2.37 0.89
C PHE A 31 -12.48 -3.20 0.17
N PRO A 32 -11.41 -2.60 -0.36
CA PRO A 32 -10.29 -3.36 -0.89
C PRO A 32 -9.78 -4.35 0.16
N ASN A 33 -9.34 -5.53 -0.28
CA ASN A 33 -8.49 -6.40 0.51
C ASN A 33 -7.11 -6.37 -0.16
N ASN A 34 -6.14 -5.77 0.53
CA ASN A 34 -4.81 -5.50 0.02
C ASN A 34 -3.76 -6.54 0.49
N GLU A 35 -4.18 -7.69 1.01
CA GLU A 35 -3.27 -8.80 1.33
C GLU A 35 -2.55 -9.33 0.09
N ASP A 36 -3.27 -9.43 -1.02
CA ASP A 36 -2.75 -9.93 -2.28
C ASP A 36 -2.32 -8.76 -3.18
N LEU A 37 -1.19 -8.96 -3.87
CA LEU A 37 -0.61 -7.97 -4.79
C LEU A 37 -1.36 -7.86 -6.13
N ASP A 38 -2.40 -8.67 -6.37
CA ASP A 38 -3.17 -8.66 -7.62
C ASP A 38 -4.40 -7.73 -7.56
N CYS A 39 -4.65 -7.09 -6.40
CA CYS A 39 -5.78 -6.20 -6.13
C CYS A 39 -7.17 -6.83 -6.41
N ARG A 40 -7.29 -8.15 -6.52
CA ARG A 40 -8.56 -8.84 -6.80
C ARG A 40 -9.41 -9.02 -5.55
N GLY A 41 -8.76 -9.04 -4.40
CA GLY A 41 -9.40 -9.19 -3.09
C GLY A 41 -10.25 -7.98 -2.71
N TYR A 42 -11.41 -8.25 -2.13
CA TYR A 42 -12.21 -7.26 -1.43
C TYR A 42 -12.90 -7.87 -0.21
N THR A 43 -13.07 -7.06 0.81
CA THR A 43 -13.77 -7.41 2.04
C THR A 43 -15.17 -6.80 2.02
N MET A 44 -16.20 -7.61 2.20
CA MET A 44 -17.56 -7.18 2.38
C MET A 44 -17.93 -7.21 3.87
N CYS A 45 -18.40 -6.08 4.38
CA CYS A 45 -18.89 -5.93 5.74
C CYS A 45 -20.42 -5.84 5.74
N LEU A 46 -21.08 -6.74 6.45
CA LEU A 46 -22.55 -6.82 6.55
C LEU A 46 -23.00 -6.73 8.00
N MET A 47 -24.06 -5.96 8.27
CA MET A 47 -24.67 -5.92 9.61
C MET A 47 -25.54 -7.17 9.82
N GLY A 48 -25.24 -7.95 10.85
CA GLY A 48 -26.03 -9.07 11.31
C GLY A 48 -26.64 -8.81 12.70
N ALA A 49 -27.29 -9.82 13.26
CA ALA A 49 -27.94 -9.72 14.58
C ALA A 49 -26.97 -9.48 15.75
N GLY A 50 -25.69 -9.83 15.58
CA GLY A 50 -24.64 -9.71 16.61
C GLY A 50 -23.54 -8.68 16.29
N GLY A 51 -23.78 -7.77 15.34
CA GLY A 51 -22.77 -6.81 14.86
C GLY A 51 -22.34 -7.09 13.42
N TYR A 52 -21.16 -6.59 13.03
CA TYR A 52 -20.68 -6.74 11.66
C TYR A 52 -20.04 -8.11 11.40
N ALA A 53 -20.44 -8.74 10.31
CA ALA A 53 -19.79 -9.92 9.73
C ALA A 53 -18.86 -9.50 8.58
N LYS A 54 -17.67 -10.10 8.52
CA LYS A 54 -16.65 -9.90 7.49
C LYS A 54 -16.66 -11.06 6.50
N PHE A 55 -16.62 -10.76 5.20
CA PHE A 55 -16.48 -11.75 4.13
C PHE A 55 -15.36 -11.31 3.19
N ASP A 56 -14.28 -12.08 3.10
CA ASP A 56 -13.23 -11.85 2.11
C ASP A 56 -13.59 -12.60 0.83
N LEU A 57 -13.58 -11.88 -0.29
CA LEU A 57 -14.06 -12.33 -1.58
C LEU A 57 -13.04 -11.94 -2.66
N LEU A 58 -13.08 -12.67 -3.78
CA LEU A 58 -12.22 -12.42 -4.94
C LEU A 58 -13.07 -12.03 -6.14
N CYS A 59 -12.62 -11.02 -6.88
CA CYS A 59 -13.16 -10.72 -8.19
C CYS A 59 -12.93 -11.89 -9.18
N PRO A 60 -13.78 -12.06 -10.21
CA PRO A 60 -13.54 -13.01 -11.29
C PRO A 60 -12.16 -12.88 -11.93
N GLU A 61 -11.73 -13.89 -12.68
CA GLU A 61 -10.48 -13.81 -13.44
C GLU A 61 -10.49 -12.60 -14.39
N ASN A 62 -9.32 -11.98 -14.60
CA ASN A 62 -9.15 -10.79 -15.45
C ASN A 62 -9.96 -9.55 -15.02
N SER A 63 -10.33 -9.47 -13.74
CA SER A 63 -10.99 -8.29 -13.16
C SER A 63 -10.34 -7.93 -11.83
N VAL A 64 -10.42 -6.65 -11.46
CA VAL A 64 -9.82 -6.07 -10.25
C VAL A 64 -10.92 -5.37 -9.46
N TYR A 65 -10.84 -5.37 -8.13
CA TYR A 65 -11.80 -4.62 -7.32
C TYR A 65 -11.52 -3.11 -7.40
N SER A 66 -12.49 -2.34 -7.90
CA SER A 66 -12.45 -0.88 -7.90
C SER A 66 -13.08 -0.33 -6.63
N HIS A 67 -12.29 0.38 -5.83
CA HIS A 67 -12.80 1.13 -4.67
C HIS A 67 -13.65 2.34 -5.08
N GLN A 68 -13.51 2.83 -6.31
CA GLN A 68 -14.29 3.97 -6.81
C GLN A 68 -15.72 3.54 -7.16
N GLU A 69 -15.86 2.38 -7.79
CA GLU A 69 -17.15 1.84 -8.20
C GLU A 69 -17.74 0.84 -7.19
N ASN A 70 -16.97 0.43 -6.18
CA ASN A 70 -17.33 -0.61 -5.20
C ASN A 70 -17.70 -1.97 -5.83
N GLN A 71 -17.08 -2.29 -6.96
CA GLN A 71 -17.33 -3.50 -7.73
C GLN A 71 -16.09 -3.96 -8.50
N CYS A 72 -16.15 -5.19 -9.03
CA CYS A 72 -15.11 -5.71 -9.90
C CYS A 72 -15.21 -5.06 -11.28
N THR A 73 -14.12 -4.48 -11.76
CA THR A 73 -14.01 -3.83 -13.06
C THR A 73 -12.99 -4.55 -13.93
N ASN A 74 -13.07 -4.31 -15.24
CA ASN A 74 -12.08 -4.85 -16.17
C ASN A 74 -10.74 -4.11 -16.02
N VAL A 75 -9.64 -4.83 -16.23
CA VAL A 75 -8.26 -4.33 -16.18
C VAL A 75 -7.88 -3.34 -17.30
N THR A 76 -8.82 -2.85 -18.11
CA THR A 76 -8.49 -1.89 -19.18
C THR A 76 -8.27 -0.49 -18.61
N THR A 77 -9.22 0.02 -17.83
CA THR A 77 -9.20 1.38 -17.28
C THR A 77 -8.82 1.45 -15.81
N TYR A 78 -8.81 0.30 -15.12
CA TYR A 78 -8.51 0.18 -13.70
C TYR A 78 -7.62 -1.03 -13.45
N GLN A 79 -6.34 -0.79 -13.20
CA GLN A 79 -5.31 -1.82 -13.14
C GLN A 79 -4.64 -1.85 -11.78
N CYS A 80 -4.29 -3.03 -11.29
CA CYS A 80 -3.39 -3.15 -10.15
C CYS A 80 -1.98 -2.74 -10.56
N LEU A 81 -1.26 -2.03 -9.67
CA LEU A 81 0.11 -1.56 -9.94
C LEU A 81 1.06 -1.96 -8.80
N PRO A 82 1.37 -3.26 -8.63
CA PRO A 82 2.10 -3.76 -7.46
C PRO A 82 3.54 -3.23 -7.32
N GLU A 83 4.14 -2.77 -8.42
CA GLU A 83 5.51 -2.21 -8.41
C GLU A 83 5.56 -0.76 -7.89
N TYR A 84 4.42 -0.09 -7.77
CA TYR A 84 4.36 1.30 -7.31
C TYR A 84 4.30 1.35 -5.77
N ASN A 85 5.26 2.06 -5.17
CA ASN A 85 5.37 2.17 -3.72
C ASN A 85 4.49 3.32 -3.19
N CYS A 86 3.38 2.96 -2.56
CA CYS A 86 2.51 3.90 -1.86
C CYS A 86 3.01 4.18 -0.44
N THR A 87 3.29 5.44 -0.14
CA THR A 87 3.61 5.90 1.23
C THR A 87 2.39 6.44 1.98
N GLN A 88 1.38 6.91 1.25
CA GLN A 88 0.15 7.46 1.79
C GLN A 88 -1.02 7.21 0.82
N GLU A 89 -2.24 7.31 1.33
CA GLU A 89 -3.46 7.27 0.51
C GLU A 89 -3.60 8.55 -0.33
N GLY A 90 -4.16 8.43 -1.53
CA GLY A 90 -4.46 9.56 -2.40
C GLY A 90 -4.20 9.29 -3.88
N ASN A 91 -4.39 10.32 -4.70
CA ASN A 91 -4.15 10.28 -6.14
C ASN A 91 -2.87 11.03 -6.49
N PHE A 92 -2.06 10.47 -7.40
CA PHE A 92 -0.74 10.94 -7.75
C PHE A 92 -0.51 10.88 -9.25
N VAL A 93 0.37 11.76 -9.73
CA VAL A 93 0.81 11.77 -11.13
C VAL A 93 1.50 10.45 -11.45
N TYR A 94 1.08 9.80 -12.53
CA TYR A 94 1.81 8.68 -13.09
C TYR A 94 2.84 9.17 -14.10
N GLN A 95 4.12 9.15 -13.73
CA GLN A 95 5.21 9.72 -14.55
C GLN A 95 5.36 9.05 -15.92
N SER A 96 4.94 7.79 -16.06
CA SER A 96 4.99 7.07 -17.33
C SER A 96 3.76 7.32 -18.22
N SER A 97 2.78 8.11 -17.77
CA SER A 97 1.64 8.52 -18.61
C SER A 97 2.05 9.70 -19.50
N GLU A 98 2.38 9.46 -20.78
CA GLU A 98 2.90 10.50 -21.69
C GLU A 98 2.00 11.74 -21.88
N ASN A 99 0.69 11.62 -21.67
CA ASN A 99 -0.28 12.70 -21.85
C ASN A 99 -1.08 13.00 -20.58
N CYS A 100 -0.60 12.56 -19.40
CA CYS A 100 -1.33 12.65 -18.13
C CYS A 100 -2.74 12.00 -18.18
N THR A 101 -3.00 11.10 -19.13
CA THR A 101 -4.28 10.41 -19.30
C THR A 101 -4.46 9.25 -18.32
N SER A 102 -3.49 9.05 -17.42
CA SER A 102 -3.59 8.07 -16.35
C SER A 102 -2.89 8.59 -15.10
N TYR A 103 -3.37 8.13 -13.95
CA TYR A 103 -2.84 8.49 -12.65
C TYR A 103 -2.76 7.27 -11.75
N VAL A 104 -1.96 7.38 -10.69
CA VAL A 104 -1.87 6.35 -9.66
C VAL A 104 -2.77 6.73 -8.50
N THR A 105 -3.54 5.79 -7.99
CA THR A 105 -4.25 5.94 -6.72
C THR A 105 -3.74 4.92 -5.72
N CYS A 106 -3.38 5.39 -4.54
CA CYS A 106 -2.98 4.58 -3.41
C CYS A 106 -4.16 4.48 -2.46
N VAL A 107 -4.58 3.26 -2.15
CA VAL A 107 -5.83 3.01 -1.44
C VAL A 107 -5.58 2.04 -0.30
N LYS A 108 -6.14 2.35 0.87
CA LYS A 108 -6.06 1.51 2.06
C LYS A 108 -7.13 0.42 2.07
N ASP A 109 -6.78 -0.73 2.64
CA ASP A 109 -7.78 -1.67 3.13
C ASP A 109 -8.17 -1.34 4.58
N LEU A 110 -9.06 -2.14 5.14
CA LEU A 110 -9.53 -1.96 6.52
C LEU A 110 -8.45 -2.24 7.60
N ARG A 111 -7.25 -2.68 7.20
CA ARG A 111 -6.09 -2.93 8.08
C ARG A 111 -4.96 -1.92 7.81
N ASP A 112 -5.27 -0.82 7.13
CA ASP A 112 -4.32 0.22 6.73
C ASP A 112 -3.20 -0.26 5.76
N ILE A 113 -3.33 -1.43 5.14
CA ILE A 113 -2.40 -1.88 4.10
C ILE A 113 -2.69 -1.08 2.82
N ILE A 114 -1.67 -0.46 2.22
CA ILE A 114 -1.82 0.43 1.05
C ILE A 114 -1.27 -0.24 -0.20
N THR A 115 -2.08 -0.31 -1.26
CA THR A 115 -1.63 -0.76 -2.59
C THR A 115 -2.03 0.23 -3.68
N ALA A 116 -1.30 0.21 -4.79
CA ALA A 116 -1.48 1.15 -5.88
C ALA A 116 -2.37 0.59 -7.00
N ARG A 117 -3.14 1.47 -7.63
CA ARG A 117 -3.86 1.19 -8.88
C ARG A 117 -3.55 2.25 -9.92
N LEU A 118 -3.41 1.83 -11.17
CA LEU A 118 -3.31 2.71 -12.33
C LEU A 118 -4.73 2.91 -12.89
N ILE A 119 -5.16 4.16 -12.99
CA ILE A 119 -6.48 4.51 -13.49
C ILE A 119 -6.34 5.40 -14.71
N SER A 120 -7.05 5.06 -15.78
CA SER A 120 -7.18 5.90 -16.96
C SER A 120 -8.27 6.95 -16.76
N CYS A 121 -7.97 8.20 -17.10
CA CYS A 121 -8.99 9.25 -17.19
C CYS A 121 -9.97 8.96 -18.35
N GLU A 122 -11.14 9.59 -18.31
CA GLU A 122 -12.11 9.48 -19.39
C GLU A 122 -11.65 10.23 -20.67
N PHE A 123 -12.46 10.16 -21.72
CA PHE A 123 -12.16 10.84 -22.98
C PHE A 123 -12.08 12.36 -22.81
N ASN A 124 -11.03 12.97 -23.37
CA ASN A 124 -10.69 14.40 -23.23
C ASN A 124 -10.41 14.86 -21.79
N GLU A 125 -10.04 13.93 -20.91
CA GLU A 125 -9.61 14.26 -19.55
C GLU A 125 -8.13 13.95 -19.33
N VAL A 126 -7.53 14.75 -18.45
CA VAL A 126 -6.15 14.63 -17.99
C VAL A 126 -6.10 14.78 -16.49
N PHE A 127 -5.19 14.06 -15.83
CA PHE A 127 -5.01 14.17 -14.39
C PHE A 127 -4.38 15.51 -14.02
N SER A 128 -5.02 16.25 -13.12
CA SER A 128 -4.52 17.50 -12.57
C SER A 128 -3.95 17.27 -11.16
N PRO A 129 -2.63 17.46 -10.94
CA PRO A 129 -2.02 17.28 -9.61
C PRO A 129 -2.47 18.33 -8.58
N SER A 130 -2.95 19.49 -9.02
CA SER A 130 -3.47 20.52 -8.11
C SER A 130 -4.89 20.19 -7.62
N GLN A 131 -5.68 19.48 -8.43
CA GLN A 131 -7.04 19.07 -8.09
C GLN A 131 -7.13 17.60 -7.61
N MET A 132 -6.06 16.83 -7.79
CA MET A 132 -5.95 15.41 -7.44
C MET A 132 -7.02 14.53 -8.13
N MET A 133 -7.45 14.94 -9.33
CA MET A 133 -8.50 14.27 -10.10
C MET A 133 -8.32 14.50 -11.61
N CYS A 134 -8.99 13.69 -12.42
CA CYS A 134 -9.13 13.93 -13.85
C CYS A 134 -10.00 15.17 -14.08
N VAL A 135 -9.55 16.03 -14.98
CA VAL A 135 -10.25 17.24 -15.41
C VAL A 135 -10.17 17.33 -16.92
N ASN A 136 -11.09 18.09 -17.53
CA ASN A 136 -11.06 18.30 -18.97
C ASN A 136 -9.71 18.93 -19.42
N GLU A 137 -9.16 18.46 -20.52
CA GLU A 137 -7.88 18.95 -21.10
C GLU A 137 -7.88 20.42 -21.53
N THR A 138 -9.05 21.05 -21.59
CA THR A 138 -9.18 22.50 -21.80
C THR A 138 -8.91 23.30 -20.53
N LEU A 139 -9.10 22.69 -19.35
CA LEU A 139 -8.93 23.32 -18.04
C LEU A 139 -7.51 23.14 -17.48
N TYR A 140 -6.82 22.06 -17.86
CA TYR A 140 -5.45 21.79 -17.45
C TYR A 140 -4.62 21.29 -18.64
N LYS A 141 -3.47 21.92 -18.87
CA LYS A 141 -2.50 21.49 -19.88
C LYS A 141 -1.40 20.68 -19.22
N CYS A 142 -1.39 19.38 -19.50
CA CYS A 142 -0.34 18.45 -19.08
C CYS A 142 1.03 18.93 -19.57
N ASN A 143 2.00 19.02 -18.67
CA ASN A 143 3.39 19.27 -19.02
C ASN A 143 4.30 18.33 -18.22
N ILE A 144 4.73 17.24 -18.84
CA ILE A 144 5.56 16.19 -18.18
C ILE A 144 7.04 16.60 -18.15
N LYS A 145 7.41 17.67 -18.86
CA LYS A 145 8.77 18.19 -18.81
C LYS A 145 8.96 18.95 -17.51
N THR A 146 9.68 18.29 -16.59
CA THR A 146 10.33 18.85 -15.39
C THR A 146 9.43 19.43 -14.31
N GLU A 147 8.81 18.56 -13.50
CA GLU A 147 8.76 18.87 -12.07
C GLU A 147 9.46 17.73 -11.30
N PRO A 148 10.68 17.96 -10.77
CA PRO A 148 11.22 17.08 -9.73
C PRO A 148 10.21 17.00 -8.58
N PRO A 149 10.21 15.90 -7.78
CA PRO A 149 9.29 15.80 -6.64
C PRO A 149 9.41 17.09 -5.83
N LYS A 150 8.26 17.76 -5.61
CA LYS A 150 8.16 18.95 -4.77
C LYS A 150 8.54 18.54 -3.35
N VAL A 151 9.84 18.56 -3.07
CA VAL A 151 10.37 18.57 -1.71
C VAL A 151 9.82 19.85 -1.11
N LEU A 152 9.10 19.74 0.01
CA LEU A 152 8.81 20.90 0.84
C LEU A 152 10.16 21.51 1.25
N GLU A 153 10.60 22.54 0.53
CA GLU A 153 11.69 23.39 0.98
C GLU A 153 11.17 24.17 2.19
N VAL A 154 11.49 23.65 3.37
CA VAL A 154 11.33 24.39 4.62
C VAL A 154 12.39 25.48 4.63
N SER A 155 11.99 26.72 4.33
CA SER A 155 12.84 27.90 4.51
C SER A 155 13.04 28.16 6.00
N ILE A 156 14.20 27.81 6.54
CA ILE A 156 14.60 28.14 7.91
C ILE A 156 15.34 29.47 7.88
N ASP A 157 14.58 30.57 7.82
CA ASP A 157 15.11 31.93 8.01
C ASP A 157 14.68 32.46 9.39
N GLN A 158 15.10 31.79 10.47
CA GLN A 158 15.35 32.40 11.78
C GLN A 158 16.13 31.41 12.71
N LEU A 159 17.36 31.81 13.04
CA LEU A 159 18.52 31.17 13.73
C LEU A 159 18.20 30.68 15.19
N PRO A 160 18.97 29.77 15.86
CA PRO A 160 20.42 29.59 15.72
C PRO A 160 21.05 28.19 15.74
N ASN A 161 22.21 28.11 15.06
CA ASN A 161 23.35 27.21 15.29
C ASN A 161 23.05 25.77 15.75
N LEU A 162 22.81 24.86 14.80
CA LEU A 162 23.22 23.47 14.95
C LEU A 162 24.35 23.16 13.96
N SER A 163 25.58 23.07 14.46
CA SER A 163 26.68 22.45 13.74
C SER A 163 26.48 20.93 13.77
N GLY A 164 25.77 20.41 12.76
CA GLY A 164 25.72 18.98 12.46
C GLY A 164 26.69 18.65 11.32
N ASN A 165 27.72 17.86 11.60
CA ASN A 165 28.65 17.34 10.60
C ASN A 165 27.98 16.24 9.76
N PHE A 166 27.34 16.58 8.65
CA PHE A 166 26.81 15.55 7.75
C PHE A 166 27.93 14.98 6.88
N SER A 167 28.40 13.78 7.26
CA SER A 167 29.41 13.04 6.52
C SER A 167 28.76 12.38 5.30
N LEU A 168 29.02 12.94 4.11
CA LEU A 168 28.71 12.30 2.84
C LEU A 168 29.59 11.06 2.67
N LYS A 169 29.11 9.88 3.08
CA LYS A 169 29.67 8.62 2.59
C LYS A 169 29.20 8.41 1.15
N ASN A 170 29.94 9.00 0.21
CA ASN A 170 29.91 8.55 -1.18
C ASN A 170 30.40 7.09 -1.21
N SER A 171 29.51 6.14 -1.41
CA SER A 171 29.89 4.78 -1.78
C SER A 171 29.74 4.62 -3.28
N ALA A 172 30.74 5.12 -4.00
CA ALA A 172 31.08 4.56 -5.30
C ALA A 172 31.79 3.22 -5.07
N THR A 173 31.53 2.27 -5.98
CA THR A 173 32.18 0.96 -6.17
C THR A 173 31.72 -0.24 -5.33
N ARG A 174 31.02 -1.19 -5.99
CA ARG A 174 31.49 -2.58 -6.14
C ARG A 174 30.66 -3.35 -7.19
N LEU A 175 31.15 -3.30 -8.44
CA LEU A 175 31.13 -4.48 -9.30
C LEU A 175 32.07 -5.54 -8.68
N SER A 176 31.72 -6.82 -8.86
CA SER A 176 32.44 -8.03 -8.41
C SER A 176 32.27 -8.43 -6.93
N LYS A 177 31.20 -9.19 -6.67
CA LYS A 177 31.16 -10.27 -5.64
C LYS A 177 29.98 -11.22 -5.90
N LEU A 178 29.78 -11.59 -7.16
CA LEU A 178 28.89 -12.67 -7.57
C LEU A 178 29.73 -13.90 -7.99
N LEU A 179 30.72 -14.26 -7.16
CA LEU A 179 31.54 -15.47 -7.36
C LEU A 179 32.28 -15.84 -6.07
N ALA A 180 31.58 -16.04 -4.95
CA ALA A 180 32.22 -16.57 -3.74
C ALA A 180 31.26 -17.27 -2.76
N THR A 181 29.95 -17.13 -2.88
CA THR A 181 28.99 -17.62 -1.88
C THR A 181 28.20 -18.87 -2.28
N LYS A 182 28.65 -19.59 -3.33
CA LYS A 182 28.03 -20.86 -3.78
C LYS A 182 28.94 -22.10 -3.68
N ILE A 183 30.14 -21.99 -3.09
CA ILE A 183 31.10 -23.12 -3.04
C ILE A 183 31.20 -23.77 -1.65
N THR A 184 30.72 -23.14 -0.58
CA THR A 184 30.81 -23.73 0.78
C THR A 184 29.65 -24.65 1.17
N PHE A 185 28.62 -24.82 0.34
CA PHE A 185 27.51 -25.76 0.62
C PHE A 185 27.57 -27.09 -0.15
N ILE A 186 28.53 -27.27 -1.07
CA ILE A 186 28.70 -28.54 -1.81
C ILE A 186 29.80 -29.42 -1.19
N ALA A 187 30.68 -28.88 -0.36
CA ALA A 187 31.78 -29.64 0.27
C ALA A 187 31.38 -30.44 1.53
N LEU A 188 30.15 -30.33 2.03
CA LEU A 188 29.70 -31.05 3.24
C LEU A 188 28.75 -32.23 2.99
N ILE A 189 28.51 -32.59 1.72
CA ILE A 189 27.63 -33.73 1.36
C ILE A 189 28.43 -34.95 0.84
N ILE A 190 29.78 -34.90 0.81
CA ILE A 190 30.61 -36.02 0.30
C ILE A 190 31.41 -36.75 1.40
N LEU A 191 31.28 -36.39 2.68
CA LEU A 191 31.84 -37.19 3.79
C LEU A 191 30.84 -37.33 4.94
N LYS A 192 29.79 -38.13 4.71
CA LYS A 192 29.20 -38.99 5.74
C LYS A 192 28.45 -40.15 5.11
#